data_AF-A0A6A2F6N5-F1
#
_entry.id   AF-A0A6A2F6N5-F1
#
_cell.length_a   1.000
_cell.length_b   1.000
_cell.length_c   1.000
_cell.angle_alpha   90.00
_cell.angle_beta   90.00
_cell.angle_gamma   90.00
#
_symmetry.space_group_name_H-M   'P 1'
#
loop_
_entity.id
_entity.type
_entity.pdbx_description
1 polymer ?
#
loop_
_entity_poly.entity_id
_entity_poly.type
_entity_poly.pdbx_seq_one_letter_code
_entity_poly.pdbx_strand_id
1 'polypeptide(L)'
;MKQLTIISFVIVILFSSCFGVHSGTFQSSAQLSSANYKIVKRAAQGKATTTVVLYMGGLGKEALVAEAKENLMREYNVSDKQLLANVSVDFRTITTPLYLVMWQRQCTVTADIVEFVK
;
A
#
# COMPACT_ATOMS: atom_id res chain seq x y z
N MET A 1 45.61 -0.63 -4.70
CA MET A 1 44.66 0.27 -4.01
C MET A 1 43.53 0.75 -4.92
N LYS A 2 43.82 1.37 -6.07
CA LYS A 2 42.78 1.86 -7.02
C LYS A 2 41.75 0.79 -7.43
N GLN A 3 42.18 -0.44 -7.71
CA GLN A 3 41.29 -1.56 -8.05
C GLN A 3 40.34 -1.96 -6.89
N LEU A 4 40.82 -1.90 -5.64
CA LEU A 4 40.00 -2.21 -4.45
C LEU A 4 38.95 -1.12 -4.21
N THR A 5 39.28 0.14 -4.49
CA THR A 5 38.35 1.28 -4.41
C THR A 5 37.25 1.19 -5.47
N ILE A 6 37.59 0.77 -6.69
CA ILE A 6 36.63 0.57 -7.78
C ILE A 6 35.68 -0.59 -7.45
N ILE A 7 36.19 -1.71 -6.93
CA ILE A 7 35.36 -2.85 -6.52
C ILE A 7 34.40 -2.46 -5.37
N SER A 8 34.89 -1.72 -4.37
CA SER A 8 34.06 -1.19 -3.29
C SER A 8 32.94 -0.28 -3.80
N PHE A 9 33.24 0.60 -4.75
CA PHE A 9 32.27 1.51 -5.36
C PHE A 9 31.19 0.76 -6.16
N VAL A 10 31.57 -0.27 -6.94
CA VAL A 10 30.62 -1.11 -7.68
C VAL A 10 29.72 -1.91 -6.73
N ILE A 11 30.25 -2.42 -5.62
CA ILE A 11 29.47 -3.11 -4.59
C ILE A 11 28.41 -2.16 -3.99
N VAL A 12 28.79 -0.94 -3.59
CA VAL A 12 27.84 0.03 -3.03
C VAL A 12 26.71 0.36 -4.00
N ILE A 13 27.00 0.45 -5.31
CA ILE A 13 25.98 0.67 -6.34
C ILE A 13 25.02 -0.53 -6.44
N LEU A 14 25.54 -1.76 -6.45
CA LEU A 14 24.74 -2.98 -6.53
C LEU A 14 23.81 -3.17 -5.32
N PHE A 15 24.23 -2.72 -4.13
CA PHE A 15 23.42 -2.76 -2.90
C PHE A 15 22.56 -1.50 -2.69
N SER A 16 22.41 -0.61 -3.68
CA SER A 16 21.60 0.62 -3.52
C SER A 16 20.18 0.52 -4.10
N SER A 17 19.87 -0.53 -4.86
CA SER A 17 18.58 -0.63 -5.55
C SER A 17 17.52 -1.31 -4.68
N CYS A 18 16.47 -0.56 -4.30
CA CYS A 18 15.23 -1.13 -3.79
C CYS A 18 14.29 -1.39 -4.97
N PHE A 19 14.15 -2.65 -5.39
CA PHE A 19 13.18 -3.04 -6.41
C PHE A 19 11.79 -3.22 -5.79
N GLY A 20 10.74 -2.85 -6.54
CA GLY A 20 9.36 -2.96 -6.09
C GLY A 20 8.58 -3.89 -7.02
N VAL A 21 8.24 -5.09 -6.56
CA VAL A 21 7.40 -6.02 -7.33
C VAL A 21 5.94 -5.74 -7.00
N HIS A 22 5.14 -5.42 -8.00
CA HIS A 22 3.69 -5.28 -7.83
C HIS A 22 3.03 -6.65 -8.07
N SER A 23 2.17 -7.10 -7.15
CA SER A 23 1.49 -8.39 -7.29
C SER A 23 -0.03 -8.25 -7.10
N GLY A 24 -0.71 -7.93 -8.20
CA GLY A 24 -2.17 -7.92 -8.28
C GLY A 24 -2.82 -6.65 -7.73
N THR A 25 -3.92 -6.28 -8.37
CA THR A 25 -4.82 -5.21 -7.95
C THR A 25 -6.21 -5.81 -7.74
N PHE A 26 -6.90 -5.37 -6.70
CA PHE A 26 -8.34 -5.61 -6.57
C PHE A 26 -9.05 -4.27 -6.69
N GLN A 27 -10.03 -4.18 -7.57
CA GLN A 27 -10.80 -2.96 -7.78
C GLN A 27 -12.28 -3.26 -7.67
N SER A 28 -12.98 -2.48 -6.86
CA SER A 28 -14.43 -2.52 -6.72
C SER A 28 -14.97 -1.12 -6.94
N SER A 29 -15.69 -0.91 -8.04
CA SER A 29 -16.40 0.33 -8.30
C SER A 29 -17.81 0.27 -7.71
N ALA A 30 -18.29 1.40 -7.20
CA ALA A 30 -19.66 1.55 -6.76
C ALA A 30 -20.38 2.47 -7.75
N GLN A 31 -21.38 1.94 -8.45
CA GLN A 31 -22.21 2.76 -9.33
C GLN A 31 -23.38 3.32 -8.51
N LEU A 32 -23.27 4.58 -8.12
CA LEU A 32 -24.31 5.28 -7.36
C LEU A 32 -25.46 5.64 -8.32
N SER A 33 -26.59 4.97 -8.18
CA SER A 33 -27.75 5.04 -9.09
C SER A 33 -28.51 6.37 -9.09
N SER A 34 -28.19 7.26 -8.15
CA SER A 34 -28.85 8.56 -8.00
C SER A 34 -27.87 9.62 -7.50
N ALA A 35 -28.08 10.88 -7.92
CA ALA A 35 -27.26 12.04 -7.52
C ALA A 35 -27.56 12.53 -6.09
N ASN A 36 -27.65 11.60 -5.13
CA ASN A 36 -27.95 11.87 -3.73
C ASN A 36 -26.69 11.80 -2.84
N TYR A 37 -25.52 12.04 -3.42
CA TYR A 37 -24.24 12.00 -2.71
C TYR A 37 -23.34 13.16 -3.12
N LYS A 38 -22.44 13.51 -2.22
CA LYS A 38 -21.35 14.46 -2.46
C LYS A 38 -20.02 13.74 -2.29
N ILE A 39 -19.09 13.95 -3.22
CA ILE A 39 -17.72 13.47 -3.05
C ILE A 39 -17.00 14.43 -2.10
N VAL A 40 -16.60 13.92 -0.93
CA VAL A 40 -15.87 14.67 0.09
C VAL A 40 -14.37 14.68 -0.22
N LYS A 41 -13.84 13.52 -0.63
CA LYS A 41 -12.43 13.37 -1.02
C LYS A 41 -12.31 12.36 -2.15
N ARG A 42 -11.49 12.67 -3.15
CA ARG A 42 -11.11 11.73 -4.21
C ARG A 42 -9.78 11.08 -3.91
N ALA A 43 -9.65 9.82 -4.27
CA ALA A 43 -8.39 9.05 -4.18
C ALA A 43 -7.71 9.18 -2.80
N ALA A 44 -8.49 9.10 -1.71
CA ALA A 44 -7.97 8.99 -0.36
C ALA A 44 -7.22 7.66 -0.22
N GLN A 45 -6.07 7.66 0.46
CA GLN A 45 -5.21 6.48 0.56
C GLN A 45 -4.96 6.11 2.02
N GLY A 46 -5.03 4.82 2.33
CA GLY A 46 -4.49 4.25 3.56
C GLY A 46 -3.46 3.18 3.23
N LYS A 47 -2.41 3.08 4.05
CA LYS A 47 -1.30 2.16 3.81
C LYS A 47 -1.05 1.31 5.05
N ALA A 48 -0.68 0.06 4.84
CA ALA A 48 -0.16 -0.82 5.86
C ALA A 48 1.03 -1.60 5.31
N THR A 49 2.06 -1.78 6.12
CA THR A 49 3.30 -2.45 5.71
C THR A 49 3.65 -3.51 6.73
N THR A 50 4.00 -4.69 6.26
CA THR A 50 4.47 -5.77 7.11
C THR A 50 5.82 -6.26 6.63
N THR A 51 6.69 -6.60 7.58
CA THR A 51 8.04 -7.10 7.31
C THR A 51 8.04 -8.61 7.49
N VAL A 52 8.55 -9.32 6.49
CA VAL A 52 8.76 -10.77 6.52
C VAL A 52 10.26 -11.00 6.64
N VAL A 53 10.67 -11.84 7.59
CA VAL A 53 12.07 -12.17 7.85
C VAL A 53 12.25 -13.68 7.77
N LEU A 54 13.17 -14.17 6.93
CA LEU A 54 13.43 -15.59 6.72
C LEU A 54 12.17 -16.40 6.43
N TYR A 55 11.27 -15.87 5.59
CA TYR A 55 9.96 -16.48 5.27
C TYR A 55 9.00 -16.61 6.46
N MET A 56 9.38 -16.11 7.64
CA MET A 56 8.59 -16.12 8.86
C MET A 56 8.09 -14.72 9.20
N GLY A 57 6.90 -14.68 9.81
CA GLY A 57 6.26 -13.45 10.20
C GLY A 57 5.57 -12.72 9.04
N GLY A 58 5.13 -11.50 9.36
CA GLY A 58 4.27 -10.72 8.49
C GLY A 58 2.78 -11.01 8.70
N LEU A 59 1.94 -10.01 8.48
CA LEU A 59 0.49 -10.14 8.47
C LEU A 59 0.02 -10.89 7.21
N GLY A 60 -1.05 -11.67 7.36
CA GLY A 60 -1.81 -12.21 6.22
C GLY A 60 -2.29 -11.06 5.31
N LYS A 61 -2.52 -11.35 4.02
CA LYS A 61 -2.94 -10.31 3.05
C LYS A 61 -4.23 -9.62 3.51
N GLU A 62 -5.15 -10.38 4.08
CA GLU A 62 -6.45 -9.94 4.58
C GLU A 62 -6.28 -8.98 5.76
N ALA A 63 -5.43 -9.33 6.72
CA ALA A 63 -5.11 -8.47 7.86
C ALA A 63 -4.42 -7.17 7.42
N LEU A 64 -3.53 -7.25 6.42
CA LEU A 64 -2.85 -6.09 5.86
C LEU A 64 -3.82 -5.13 5.14
N VAL A 65 -4.83 -5.67 4.46
CA VAL A 65 -5.91 -4.88 3.83
C VAL A 65 -6.80 -4.25 4.89
N ALA A 66 -7.16 -4.99 5.94
CA ALA A 66 -7.96 -4.48 7.04
C ALA A 66 -7.27 -3.30 7.74
N GLU A 67 -5.97 -3.44 8.06
CA GLU A 67 -5.18 -2.38 8.66
C GLU A 67 -5.02 -1.17 7.72
N ALA A 68 -4.78 -1.39 6.43
CA ALA A 68 -4.70 -0.30 5.45
C ALA A 68 -6.03 0.46 5.33
N LYS A 69 -7.17 -0.25 5.37
CA LYS A 69 -8.51 0.34 5.38
C LYS A 69 -8.77 1.11 6.67
N GLU A 70 -8.40 0.57 7.83
CA GLU A 70 -8.54 1.24 9.12
C GLU A 70 -7.70 2.53 9.16
N ASN A 71 -6.46 2.48 8.66
CA ASN A 71 -5.61 3.65 8.53
C ASN A 71 -6.24 4.71 7.62
N LEU A 72 -6.85 4.32 6.49
CA LEU A 72 -7.61 5.25 5.64
C LEU A 72 -8.74 5.90 6.43
N MET A 73 -9.58 5.11 7.10
CA MET A 73 -10.72 5.63 7.85
C MET A 73 -10.30 6.59 8.97
N ARG A 74 -9.22 6.26 9.67
CA ARG A 74 -8.66 7.06 10.76
C ARG A 74 -8.01 8.35 10.26
N GLU A 75 -7.21 8.29 9.19
CA GLU A 75 -6.51 9.46 8.62
C GLU A 75 -7.49 10.52 8.10
N TYR A 76 -8.59 10.09 7.49
CA TYR A 76 -9.60 10.98 6.92
C TYR A 76 -10.78 11.24 7.84
N ASN A 77 -10.78 10.71 9.08
CA ASN A 77 -11.88 10.80 10.04
C ASN A 77 -13.25 10.49 9.39
N VAL A 78 -13.32 9.37 8.67
CA VAL A 78 -14.53 8.96 7.94
C VAL A 78 -15.67 8.77 8.94
N SER A 79 -16.73 9.57 8.78
CA SER A 79 -17.91 9.49 9.66
C SER A 79 -18.88 8.39 9.21
N ASP A 80 -19.82 8.01 10.08
CA ASP A 80 -20.87 7.01 9.77
C ASP A 80 -21.80 7.41 8.61
N LYS A 81 -21.84 8.71 8.25
CA LYS A 81 -22.60 9.22 7.09
C LYS A 81 -21.83 9.15 5.77
N GLN A 82 -20.56 8.74 5.85
CA GLN A 82 -19.65 8.64 4.71
C GLN A 82 -19.34 7.18 4.41
N LEU A 83 -19.09 6.90 3.15
CA LEU A 83 -18.68 5.57 2.69
C LEU A 83 -17.50 5.68 1.73
N LEU A 84 -16.79 4.57 1.61
CA LEU A 84 -15.70 4.39 0.66
C LEU A 84 -16.26 3.83 -0.65
N ALA A 85 -16.28 4.64 -1.70
CA ALA A 85 -16.63 4.26 -3.06
C ALA A 85 -15.37 4.05 -3.89
N ASN A 86 -15.47 3.31 -5.00
CA ASN A 86 -14.35 3.09 -5.92
C ASN A 86 -13.06 2.63 -5.22
N VAL A 87 -13.18 1.56 -4.42
CA VAL A 87 -12.06 1.05 -3.64
C VAL A 87 -11.11 0.29 -4.55
N SER A 88 -9.83 0.66 -4.56
CA SER A 88 -8.74 -0.13 -5.11
C SER A 88 -7.81 -0.61 -3.99
N VAL A 89 -7.28 -1.81 -4.16
CA VAL A 89 -6.29 -2.41 -3.26
C VAL A 89 -5.08 -2.80 -4.08
N ASP A 90 -3.93 -2.26 -3.71
CA ASP A 90 -2.67 -2.41 -4.41
C ASP A 90 -1.63 -3.03 -3.48
N PHE A 91 -1.09 -4.19 -3.87
CA PHE A 91 0.00 -4.83 -3.14
C PHE A 91 1.34 -4.55 -3.81
N ARG A 92 2.30 -4.06 -3.02
CA ARG A 92 3.68 -3.86 -3.44
C ARG A 92 4.61 -4.59 -2.51
N THR A 93 5.46 -5.44 -3.07
CA THR A 93 6.59 -6.02 -2.33
C THR A 93 7.79 -5.11 -2.51
N ILE A 94 8.29 -4.56 -1.40
CA ILE A 94 9.49 -3.75 -1.36
C ILE A 94 10.63 -4.69 -1.02
N THR A 95 11.52 -4.90 -1.99
CA THR A 95 12.74 -5.69 -1.78
C THR A 95 13.88 -4.75 -1.46
N THR A 96 14.58 -5.02 -0.36
CA THR A 96 15.83 -4.36 0.00
C THR A 96 17.01 -5.18 -0.54
N PRO A 97 18.25 -4.69 -0.47
CA PRO A 97 19.43 -5.46 -0.89
C PRO A 97 19.60 -6.77 -0.11
N LEU A 98 18.93 -6.91 1.03
CA LEU A 98 18.82 -8.12 1.86
C LEU A 98 17.57 -8.95 1.51
N TYR A 99 17.01 -8.86 0.30
CA TYR A 99 15.73 -9.47 -0.09
C TYR A 99 15.61 -10.97 0.19
N LEU A 100 16.73 -11.71 0.22
CA LEU A 100 16.77 -13.13 0.57
C LEU A 100 16.41 -13.40 2.03
N VAL A 101 16.68 -12.43 2.91
CA VAL A 101 16.49 -12.54 4.36
C VAL A 101 15.31 -11.69 4.82
N MET A 102 15.07 -10.54 4.19
CA MET A 102 14.04 -9.59 4.58
C MET A 102 13.38 -8.95 3.36
N TRP A 103 12.06 -8.98 3.33
CA TRP A 103 11.28 -8.18 2.39
C TRP A 103 10.08 -7.58 3.11
N GLN A 104 9.58 -6.48 2.56
CA GLN A 104 8.38 -5.83 3.08
C GLN A 104 7.24 -5.98 2.08
N ARG A 105 6.03 -6.15 2.58
CA ARG A 105 4.81 -6.13 1.79
C ARG A 105 4.00 -4.93 2.24
N GLN A 106 3.76 -4.01 1.32
CA GLN A 106 2.91 -2.86 1.51
C GLN A 106 1.57 -3.11 0.81
N CYS A 107 0.48 -2.91 1.55
CA CYS A 107 -0.86 -2.78 1.00
C CYS A 107 -1.22 -1.30 0.98
N THR A 108 -1.70 -0.80 -0.17
CA THR A 108 -2.28 0.52 -0.32
C THR A 108 -3.75 0.34 -0.67
N VAL A 109 -4.66 0.89 0.13
CA VAL A 109 -6.08 0.98 -0.18
C VAL A 109 -6.34 2.40 -0.66
N THR A 110 -6.92 2.56 -1.84
CA THR A 110 -7.36 3.86 -2.37
C THR A 110 -8.87 3.85 -2.48
N ALA A 111 -9.54 4.94 -2.09
CA ALA A 111 -10.98 5.06 -2.22
C ALA A 111 -11.42 6.52 -2.39
N ASP A 112 -12.60 6.72 -2.97
CA ASP A 112 -13.32 7.99 -2.93
C ASP A 112 -14.20 8.00 -1.68
N ILE A 113 -14.09 9.06 -0.87
CA ILE A 113 -14.96 9.27 0.30
C ILE A 113 -16.18 10.04 -0.20
N VAL A 114 -17.35 9.41 -0.11
CA VAL A 114 -18.63 10.03 -0.48
C VAL A 114 -19.54 10.13 0.73
N GLU A 115 -20.29 11.22 0.81
CA GLU A 115 -21.26 11.49 1.87
C GLU A 115 -22.66 11.53 1.25
N PHE A 116 -23.61 10.82 1.87
CA PHE A 116 -25.00 10.89 1.43
C PHE A 116 -25.64 12.18 1.95
N VAL A 117 -26.31 12.89 1.05
CA VAL A 117 -27.00 14.17 1.34
C VAL A 117 -28.51 14.00 1.51
N LYS A 118 -29.01 12.76 1.56
CA LYS A 118 -30.43 12.42 1.69
C LYS A 118 -30.67 11.30 2.67
#